data_AF-A0A843G4H5-F1
#
_entry.id   AF-A0A843G4H5-F1
#
_cell.length_a   1.000
_cell.length_b   1.000
_cell.length_c   1.000
_cell.angle_alpha   90.00
_cell.angle_beta   90.00
_cell.angle_gamma   90.00
#
_symmetry.space_group_name_H-M   'P 1'
#
loop_
_entity.id
_entity.type
_entity.pdbx_description
1 polymer ?
#
loop_
_entity_poly.entity_id
_entity_poly.type
_entity_poly.pdbx_seq_one_letter_code
_entity_poly.pdbx_strand_id
1 'polypeptide(L)' 'MKCDNFLKRISLSNKQKAINKMFEEEGLTDEILKKQIEVNKKRNEHDIHDPSEVITNDDGCDYVQ' A
#
# COMPACT_ATOMS: atom_id res chain seq x y z
N MET A 1 6.52 19.77 -7.12
CA MET A 1 6.75 18.35 -7.45
C MET A 1 7.35 17.48 -6.32
N LYS A 2 7.51 17.97 -5.07
CA LYS A 2 7.76 17.11 -3.88
C LYS A 2 6.53 17.02 -2.96
N CYS A 3 5.80 18.13 -2.78
CA CYS A 3 4.57 18.17 -1.98
C CYS A 3 3.44 17.31 -2.56
N ASP A 4 3.31 17.22 -3.89
CA ASP A 4 2.25 16.45 -4.54
C ASP A 4 2.40 14.94 -4.24
N ASN A 5 3.64 14.44 -4.27
CA ASN A 5 3.92 13.05 -3.90
C ASN A 5 3.70 12.81 -2.40
N PHE A 6 4.00 13.79 -1.54
CA PHE A 6 3.72 13.68 -0.10
C PHE A 6 2.21 13.57 0.19
N LEU A 7 1.39 14.44 -0.40
CA LEU A 7 -0.07 14.38 -0.21
C LEU A 7 -0.67 13.08 -0.78
N LYS A 8 -0.16 12.61 -1.92
CA LYS A 8 -0.54 11.31 -2.50
C LYS A 8 -0.18 10.15 -1.58
N ARG A 9 1.02 10.15 -0.98
CA ARG A 9 1.44 9.15 0.01
C ARG A 9 0.47 9.09 1.18
N ILE A 10 0.15 10.24 1.79
CA ILE A 10 -0.81 10.30 2.91
C ILE A 10 -2.18 9.75 2.48
N SER A 11 -2.67 10.17 1.31
CA SER A 11 -3.96 9.69 0.79
C SER A 11 -3.99 8.17 0.62
N LEU A 12 -2.95 7.58 0.04
CA LEU A 12 -2.84 6.13 -0.17
C LEU A 12 -2.69 5.37 1.15
N SER A 13 -1.91 5.89 2.10
CA SER A 13 -1.82 5.31 3.45
C SER A 13 -3.17 5.32 4.18
N ASN A 14 -3.96 6.39 4.06
CA ASN A 14 -5.30 6.44 4.66
C ASN A 14 -6.26 5.42 4.02
N LYS A 15 -6.18 5.23 2.69
CA LYS A 15 -6.95 4.19 2.00
C LYS A 15 -6.54 2.79 2.44
N GLN A 16 -5.24 2.54 2.58
CA GLN A 16 -4.72 1.27 3.08
C GLN A 16 -5.27 0.96 4.49
N LYS A 17 -5.26 1.96 5.39
CA LYS A 17 -5.85 1.81 6.74
C LYS A 17 -7.33 1.45 6.70
N ALA A 18 -8.10 2.07 5.80
CA ALA A 18 -9.52 1.75 5.64
C ALA A 18 -9.73 0.31 5.14
N ILE A 19 -8.92 -0.14 4.18
CA ILE A 19 -8.96 -1.53 3.67
C ILE A 19 -8.61 -2.52 4.77
N ASN A 20 -7.56 -2.24 5.56
CA ASN A 20 -7.16 -3.09 6.69
C ASN A 20 -8.30 -3.20 7.71
N LYS A 21 -8.96 -2.08 8.04
CA LYS A 21 -10.12 -2.10 8.94
C LYS A 21 -11.26 -2.95 8.38
N MET A 22 -11.60 -2.81 7.10
CA MET A 22 -12.61 -3.66 6.46
C MET A 22 -12.24 -5.14 6.53
N PHE A 23 -10.96 -5.47 6.31
CA PHE A 23 -10.45 -6.84 6.42
C PHE A 23 -10.54 -7.39 7.84
N GLU A 24 -10.23 -6.57 8.86
CA GLU A 24 -10.37 -6.97 10.26
C GLU A 24 -11.84 -7.22 10.65
N GLU A 25 -12.78 -6.44 10.11
CA GLU A 25 -14.21 -6.54 10.43
C GLU A 25 -14.93 -7.65 9.65
N GLU A 26 -14.62 -7.84 8.37
CA GLU A 26 -15.37 -8.69 7.44
C GLU A 26 -14.56 -9.90 6.92
N GLY A 27 -13.25 -9.93 7.15
CA GLY A 27 -12.34 -10.91 6.56
C GLY A 27 -11.98 -10.61 5.10
N LEU A 28 -11.39 -11.59 4.40
CA LEU A 28 -11.06 -11.43 2.98
C LEU A 28 -12.32 -11.55 2.12
N THR A 29 -12.70 -10.45 1.47
CA THR A 29 -13.78 -10.42 0.46
C THR A 29 -13.26 -9.96 -0.90
N ASP A 30 -14.00 -10.28 -1.97
CA ASP A 30 -13.68 -9.82 -3.32
C ASP A 30 -13.64 -8.28 -3.44
N GLU A 31 -14.47 -7.59 -2.66
CA GLU A 31 -14.47 -6.13 -2.62
C GLU A 31 -13.18 -5.58 -1.99
N ILE A 32 -12.77 -6.16 -0.87
CA ILE A 32 -11.52 -5.78 -0.18
C ILE A 32 -10.32 -6.05 -1.08
N LEU A 33 -10.30 -7.21 -1.76
CA LEU A 33 -9.24 -7.55 -2.71
C LEU A 33 -9.18 -6.57 -3.88
N LYS A 34 -10.32 -6.18 -4.46
CA LYS A 34 -10.38 -5.17 -5.53
C LYS A 34 -9.86 -3.81 -5.06
N LYS A 35 -10.25 -3.37 -3.87
CA LYS A 35 -9.76 -2.10 -3.28
C LYS A 35 -8.25 -2.15 -3.03
N GLN A 36 -7.73 -3.29 -2.55
CA GLN A 36 -6.29 -3.47 -2.36
C GLN A 36 -5.52 -3.36 -3.68
N ILE A 37 -6.00 -4.04 -4.73
CA ILE A 37 -5.39 -3.99 -6.06
C ILE A 37 -5.37 -2.55 -6.59
N GLU A 38 -6.43 -1.78 -6.39
CA GLU A 38 -6.50 -0.38 -6.82
C GLU A 38 -5.46 0.51 -6.11
N VAL A 39 -5.28 0.32 -4.80
CA VAL A 39 -4.26 1.04 -4.03
C VAL A 39 -2.86 0.69 -4.53
N ASN A 40 -2.57 -0.59 -4.76
CA ASN A 40 -1.27 -1.05 -5.25
C ASN A 40 -0.96 -0.50 -6.65
N LYS A 41 -1.95 -0.45 -7.56
CA LYS A 41 -1.79 0.19 -8.87
C LYS A 41 -1.41 1.66 -8.74
N LYS A 42 -2.13 2.42 -7.90
CA LYS A 42 -1.85 3.85 -7.69
C LYS A 42 -0.50 4.11 -7.03
N ARG A 43 -0.06 3.22 -6.15
CA ARG A 43 1.29 3.24 -5.57
C ARG A 43 2.35 3.07 -6.65
N ASN A 44 2.22 2.04 -7.48
CA ASN A 44 3.13 1.76 -8.59
C ASN A 44 3.19 2.89 -9.62
N GLU A 45 2.04 3.46 -10.01
CA GLU A 45 1.93 4.59 -10.94
C GLU A 45 2.62 5.87 -10.46
N HIS A 46 2.87 5.98 -9.15
CA HIS A 46 3.46 7.17 -8.53
C HIS A 46 4.82 6.89 -7.89
N ASP A 47 5.38 5.69 -8.11
CA ASP A 47 6.64 5.25 -7.49
C ASP A 47 6.62 5.44 -5.95
N ILE A 48 5.47 5.12 -5.35
CA ILE A 48 5.24 5.19 -3.91
C ILE A 48 5.32 3.78 -3.35
N HIS A 49 6.42 3.48 -2.67
CA HIS A 49 6.59 2.18 -2.01
C HIS A 49 5.56 1.94 -0.90
N ASP A 50 5.15 0.69 -0.73
CA ASP A 50 4.35 0.29 0.42
C ASP A 50 5.25 0.05 1.64
N PRO A 51 5.10 0.81 2.74
CA PRO A 51 5.95 0.61 3.92
C PRO A 51 5.81 -0.77 4.57
N SER A 52 4.77 -1.55 4.22
CA SER A 52 4.63 -2.96 4.64
C SER A 52 5.25 -3.97 3.67
N GLU A 53 5.68 -3.55 2.47
CA GLU A 53 6.41 -4.44 1.58
C GLU A 53 7.83 -4.63 2.12
N VAL A 54 8.18 -5.87 2.43
CA VAL A 54 9.58 -6.26 2.60
C VAL A 54 10.17 -6.33 1.19
N ILE A 55 11.11 -5.45 0.88
CA ILE A 55 11.90 -5.58 -0.34
C ILE A 55 12.91 -6.69 -0.08
N THR A 56 12.58 -7.91 -0.52
CA THR A 56 13.57 -8.97 -0.64
C THR A 56 14.45 -8.63 -1.85
N ASN A 57 15.63 -8.09 -1.62
CA ASN A 57 16.66 -8.03 -2.66
C ASN A 57 17.24 -9.45 -2.86
N ASP A 58 17.76 -9.72 -4.06
CA ASP A 58 18.27 -11.04 -4.48
C ASP A 58 19.46 -11.58 -3.62
N ASP A 59 19.94 -10.80 -2.65
CA ASP A 59 20.96 -11.16 -1.67
C ASP A 59 20.39 -11.84 -0.40
N GLY A 60 19.07 -11.99 -0.29
CA GLY A 60 18.42 -12.73 0.80
C GLY A 60 18.46 -12.00 2.15
N CYS A 61 18.75 -10.69 2.15
CA CYS A 61 18.77 -9.86 3.34
C CYS A 61 17.53 -8.96 3.38
N ASP A 62 16.64 -9.23 4.33
CA ASP A 62 15.49 -8.36 4.60
C ASP A 62 15.96 -7.08 5.30
N TYR A 63 15.71 -5.92 4.67
CA TYR A 63 15.86 -4.63 5.32
C TYR A 63 14.48 -4.02 5.54
N VAL A 64 14.14 -3.78 6.81
CA VAL A 64 12.96 -2.98 7.19
C VAL A 64 13.36 -1.50 7.06
N GLN A 65 12.58 -0.71 6.30
CA GLN A 65 12.74 0.75 6.25
C GLN A 65 12.36 1.44 7.57
#